data_AF-A0A2E0X120-F1
#
_entry.id   AF-A0A2E0X120-F1
#
_cell.length_a   1.000
_cell.length_b   1.000
_cell.length_c   1.000
_cell.angle_alpha   90.00
_cell.angle_beta   90.00
_cell.angle_gamma   90.00
#
_symmetry.space_group_name_H-M   'P 1'
#
loop_
_entity.id
_entity.type
_entity.pdbx_description
1 polymer ?
#
loop_
_entity_poly.entity_id
_entity_poly.type
_entity_poly.pdbx_seq_one_letter_code
_entity_poly.pdbx_strand_id
1 'polypeptide(L)'
;MRRASIFSAAVAALAVAVAGQADAQVSPIAVTGWNHDMVINHPAPFDASVTGTMDGGFNQVENQAWVEEGLYTVWDGSMGVPDTFVEGLVAGTHSSLTGNGTFEFQDFSSNNVVGLDGGQSGTLTLDSPAAYSSIALYGASGFGAKTADVLLTFADSSTTLLQVASGTGIGTDWFNTNADKAFEAKGRASNKSEEGYTILFYQQNDIIGINESYFTLSAADQAKALTSVTITNTGGDRMAVFAISGQPVPEPATLVLVGIGSLTAVGLRRRLV
;
A
#
# COMPACT_ATOMS: atom_id res chain seq x y z
N MET A 1 59.70 -55.14 -11.17
CA MET A 1 59.63 -54.08 -10.14
C MET A 1 59.58 -52.71 -10.80
N ARG A 2 58.44 -52.02 -10.77
CA ARG A 2 58.32 -50.57 -10.56
C ARG A 2 56.83 -50.23 -10.48
N ARG A 3 56.47 -49.64 -9.34
CA ARG A 3 55.13 -49.20 -8.94
C ARG A 3 54.78 -47.91 -9.68
N ALA A 4 53.50 -47.71 -10.00
CA ALA A 4 52.90 -46.38 -10.08
C ALA A 4 51.38 -46.51 -9.87
N SER A 5 50.97 -46.34 -8.61
CA SER A 5 49.59 -46.03 -8.24
C SER A 5 49.37 -44.53 -8.44
N ILE A 6 48.31 -44.10 -9.14
CA ILE A 6 47.75 -42.75 -8.97
C ILE A 6 46.21 -42.83 -9.03
N PHE A 7 45.62 -42.51 -7.89
CA PHE A 7 44.20 -42.25 -7.65
C PHE A 7 43.72 -41.03 -8.46
N SER A 8 42.46 -41.02 -8.88
CA SER A 8 41.63 -39.80 -8.90
C SER A 8 40.16 -40.18 -8.88
N ALA A 9 39.60 -40.25 -7.66
CA ALA A 9 38.17 -40.23 -7.44
C ALA A 9 37.68 -38.80 -7.67
N ALA A 10 36.89 -38.58 -8.72
CA ALA A 10 36.21 -37.32 -8.94
C ALA A 10 34.99 -37.24 -8.00
N VAL A 11 35.18 -36.59 -6.84
CA VAL A 11 34.07 -36.16 -5.98
C VAL A 11 33.45 -34.93 -6.63
N ALA A 12 32.32 -35.11 -7.31
CA ALA A 12 31.50 -33.98 -7.73
C ALA A 12 30.73 -33.47 -6.52
N ALA A 13 31.25 -32.41 -5.89
CA ALA A 13 30.53 -31.67 -4.86
C ALA A 13 29.32 -30.99 -5.52
N LEU A 14 28.11 -31.45 -5.19
CA LEU A 14 26.87 -30.77 -5.53
C LEU A 14 26.72 -29.58 -4.59
N ALA A 15 27.09 -28.38 -5.06
CA ALA A 15 26.78 -27.15 -4.36
C ALA A 15 25.27 -26.90 -4.47
N VAL A 16 24.52 -27.33 -3.46
CA VAL A 16 23.14 -26.86 -3.25
C VAL A 16 23.27 -25.41 -2.84
N ALA A 17 23.03 -24.50 -3.78
CA ALA A 17 22.80 -23.10 -3.44
C ALA A 17 21.52 -23.08 -2.58
N VAL A 18 21.69 -22.87 -1.28
CA VAL A 18 20.59 -22.45 -0.42
C VAL A 18 20.29 -21.02 -0.84
N ALA A 19 19.47 -20.85 -1.87
CA ALA A 19 18.78 -19.59 -2.06
C ALA A 19 17.96 -19.40 -0.77
N GLY A 20 18.34 -18.43 0.06
CA GLY A 20 17.50 -18.03 1.17
C GLY A 20 16.11 -17.75 0.59
N GLN A 21 15.09 -18.42 1.12
CA GLN A 21 13.72 -18.00 0.85
C GLN A 21 13.64 -16.57 1.37
N ALA A 22 13.68 -15.60 0.46
CA ALA A 22 13.14 -14.30 0.80
C ALA A 22 11.68 -14.57 1.16
N ASP A 23 11.28 -14.21 2.37
CA ASP A 23 9.88 -14.29 2.75
C ASP A 23 9.09 -13.51 1.70
N ALA A 24 8.08 -14.16 1.15
CA ALA A 24 7.29 -13.54 0.12
C ALA A 24 6.48 -12.41 0.77
N GLN A 25 6.67 -11.19 0.26
CA GLN A 25 6.09 -9.95 0.78
C GLN A 25 5.18 -9.32 -0.26
N VAL A 26 4.23 -8.49 0.19
CA VAL A 26 3.39 -7.71 -0.72
C VAL A 26 4.18 -6.56 -1.34
N SER A 27 3.87 -6.25 -2.61
CA SER A 27 4.42 -5.11 -3.35
C SER A 27 3.31 -4.27 -3.96
N PRO A 28 3.54 -2.98 -4.25
CA PRO A 28 2.53 -2.11 -4.85
C PRO A 28 1.86 -2.72 -6.08
N ILE A 29 0.54 -2.53 -6.18
CA ILE A 29 -0.24 -2.89 -7.36
C ILE A 29 -0.63 -1.59 -8.07
N ALA A 30 -0.23 -1.45 -9.33
CA ALA A 30 -0.67 -0.34 -10.17
C ALA A 30 -2.18 -0.43 -10.44
N VAL A 31 -2.90 0.64 -10.11
CA VAL A 31 -4.36 0.73 -10.22
C VAL A 31 -4.80 2.11 -10.68
N THR A 32 -5.99 2.15 -11.25
CA THR A 32 -6.78 3.37 -11.50
C THR A 32 -8.07 3.36 -10.67
N GLY A 33 -8.76 4.50 -10.57
CA GLY A 33 -10.03 4.61 -9.85
C GLY A 33 -10.01 5.51 -8.61
N TRP A 34 -8.91 6.23 -8.37
CA TRP A 34 -8.82 7.27 -7.35
C TRP A 34 -9.85 8.37 -7.61
N ASN A 35 -10.63 8.75 -6.59
CA ASN A 35 -11.77 9.66 -6.72
C ASN A 35 -11.59 11.00 -5.99
N HIS A 36 -10.60 11.12 -5.11
CA HIS A 36 -10.29 12.36 -4.39
C HIS A 36 -8.79 12.63 -4.32
N ASP A 37 -8.44 13.91 -4.38
CA ASP A 37 -7.19 14.45 -3.86
C ASP A 37 -7.42 14.90 -2.41
N MET A 38 -6.63 14.36 -1.47
CA MET A 38 -6.77 14.61 -0.04
C MET A 38 -5.48 15.04 0.66
N VAL A 39 -4.43 15.31 -0.12
CA VAL A 39 -3.12 15.67 0.41
C VAL A 39 -2.85 17.12 0.06
N ILE A 40 -2.72 17.96 1.08
CA ILE A 40 -2.32 19.35 0.88
C ILE A 40 -0.85 19.37 0.42
N ASN A 41 -0.63 19.66 -0.86
CA ASN A 41 0.69 19.75 -1.47
C ASN A 41 1.16 21.20 -1.62
N HIS A 42 2.48 21.41 -1.51
CA HIS A 42 3.13 22.71 -1.76
C HIS A 42 3.73 22.72 -3.19
N PRO A 43 3.74 23.84 -3.95
CA PRO A 43 3.38 25.22 -3.61
C PRO A 43 1.94 25.65 -3.94
N ALA A 44 0.99 24.72 -4.04
CA ALA A 44 -0.39 25.07 -4.39
C ALA A 44 -1.10 25.89 -3.27
N PRO A 45 -2.04 26.79 -3.61
CA PRO A 45 -2.95 27.37 -2.64
C PRO A 45 -3.71 26.26 -1.90
N PHE A 46 -3.67 26.28 -0.58
CA PHE A 46 -4.17 25.22 0.32
C PHE A 46 -5.68 24.96 0.21
N ASP A 47 -6.45 25.93 -0.26
CA ASP A 47 -7.90 25.85 -0.47
C ASP A 47 -8.27 25.24 -1.83
N ALA A 48 -7.28 25.08 -2.72
CA ALA A 48 -7.43 24.48 -4.04
C ALA A 48 -6.68 23.14 -4.20
N SER A 49 -5.85 22.76 -3.20
CA SER A 49 -4.99 21.57 -3.28
C SER A 49 -5.70 20.26 -2.95
N VAL A 50 -6.94 20.30 -2.46
CA VAL A 50 -7.69 19.08 -2.10
C VAL A 50 -9.13 19.16 -2.60
N THR A 51 -9.71 18.00 -2.85
CA THR A 51 -11.13 17.83 -3.20
C THR A 51 -11.97 17.32 -2.02
N GLY A 52 -11.30 16.89 -0.95
CA GLY A 52 -11.92 16.39 0.27
C GLY A 52 -10.94 16.43 1.45
N THR A 53 -11.46 16.40 2.66
CA THR A 53 -10.66 16.35 3.90
C THR A 53 -11.06 15.16 4.75
N MET A 54 -10.14 14.64 5.57
CA MET A 54 -10.40 13.47 6.42
C MET A 54 -11.49 13.79 7.45
N ASP A 55 -11.44 14.99 8.04
CA ASP A 55 -12.41 15.39 9.07
C ASP A 55 -13.61 16.21 8.52
N GLY A 56 -13.57 16.69 7.28
CA GLY A 56 -14.66 17.45 6.65
C GLY A 56 -15.52 16.63 5.69
N GLY A 57 -14.96 15.55 5.13
CA GLY A 57 -15.62 14.68 4.16
C GLY A 57 -15.18 14.95 2.72
N PHE A 58 -15.66 14.12 1.81
CA PHE A 58 -15.07 14.01 0.46
C PHE A 58 -15.68 14.95 -0.59
N ASN A 59 -16.49 15.92 -0.18
CA ASN A 59 -16.90 17.05 -1.03
C ASN A 59 -16.79 18.37 -0.25
N GLN A 60 -15.87 18.39 0.71
CA GLN A 60 -15.61 19.52 1.59
C GLN A 60 -14.13 19.80 1.53
N VAL A 61 -13.78 21.00 1.10
CA VAL A 61 -12.42 21.53 1.10
C VAL A 61 -12.14 22.32 2.36
N GLU A 62 -12.87 22.02 3.44
CA GLU A 62 -12.68 22.62 4.76
C GLU A 62 -12.45 21.49 5.77
N ASN A 63 -11.68 21.76 6.83
CA ASN A 63 -11.33 20.88 7.96
C ASN A 63 -9.97 20.14 7.80
N GLN A 64 -9.67 19.21 8.72
CA GLN A 64 -8.36 18.57 8.81
C GLN A 64 -8.14 17.57 7.67
N ALA A 65 -7.03 17.73 6.96
CA ALA A 65 -6.60 16.89 5.87
C ALA A 65 -5.16 16.39 6.08
N TRP A 66 -4.76 15.47 5.21
CA TRP A 66 -3.37 15.05 5.11
C TRP A 66 -2.53 16.16 4.48
N VAL A 67 -1.24 16.16 4.76
CA VAL A 67 -0.30 17.15 4.25
C VAL A 67 0.90 16.42 3.69
N GLU A 68 1.42 16.91 2.56
CA GLU A 68 2.68 16.46 2.02
C GLU A 68 3.82 16.92 2.95
N GLU A 69 4.88 16.12 3.06
CA GLU A 69 6.08 16.53 3.80
C GLU A 69 6.76 17.71 3.08
N GLY A 70 7.06 18.78 3.81
CA GLY A 70 7.71 19.93 3.16
C GLY A 70 7.83 21.17 4.03
N LEU A 71 8.35 22.24 3.42
CA LEU A 71 8.39 23.58 4.01
C LEU A 71 7.12 24.35 3.65
N TYR A 72 6.39 24.77 4.68
CA TYR A 72 5.16 25.53 4.52
C TYR A 72 5.28 26.88 5.20
N THR A 73 4.81 27.92 4.52
CA THR A 73 4.56 29.22 5.15
C THR A 73 3.34 29.08 6.03
N VAL A 74 3.56 28.87 7.33
CA VAL A 74 2.48 28.86 8.33
C VAL A 74 2.15 30.30 8.66
N TRP A 75 0.87 30.63 8.79
CA TRP A 75 0.46 31.93 9.29
C TRP A 75 -0.24 31.71 10.63
N ASP A 76 0.14 32.46 11.65
CA ASP A 76 -0.38 32.30 13.02
C ASP A 76 -1.24 33.49 13.46
N GLY A 77 -1.66 34.32 12.50
CA GLY A 77 -2.37 35.57 12.77
C GLY A 77 -1.44 36.77 12.99
N SER A 78 -0.12 36.56 13.04
CA SER A 78 0.89 37.63 13.05
C SER A 78 1.73 37.58 11.78
N MET A 79 1.97 38.73 11.16
CA MET A 79 2.76 38.84 9.94
C MET A 79 4.18 38.27 10.15
N GLY A 80 4.46 37.13 9.50
CA GLY A 80 5.83 36.66 9.24
C GLY A 80 6.34 35.54 10.14
N VAL A 81 5.63 34.41 10.20
CA VAL A 81 6.28 33.17 10.66
C VAL A 81 7.19 32.65 9.52
N PRO A 82 8.45 32.27 9.81
CA PRO A 82 9.30 31.58 8.84
C PRO A 82 8.64 30.30 8.34
N ASP A 83 9.04 29.86 7.13
CA ASP A 83 8.65 28.55 6.64
C ASP A 83 8.97 27.48 7.69
N THR A 84 7.97 26.70 8.04
CA THR A 84 8.07 25.63 9.04
C THR A 84 8.09 24.30 8.30
N PHE A 85 9.01 23.43 8.67
CA PHE A 85 9.02 22.07 8.16
C PHE A 85 7.87 21.29 8.78
N VAL A 86 7.09 20.65 7.91
CA VAL A 86 5.96 19.82 8.25
C VAL A 86 6.32 18.39 7.85
N GLU A 87 6.41 17.52 8.85
CA GLU A 87 6.37 16.07 8.60
C GLU A 87 5.00 15.71 8.02
N GLY A 88 4.96 14.82 7.04
CA GLY A 88 3.75 14.51 6.29
C GLY A 88 3.87 13.24 5.46
N LEU A 89 2.98 13.11 4.50
CA LEU A 89 3.05 12.06 3.50
C LEU A 89 4.13 12.40 2.46
N VAL A 90 4.85 11.39 1.98
CA VAL A 90 5.81 11.52 0.88
C VAL A 90 5.33 10.62 -0.24
N ALA A 91 5.17 11.11 -1.47
CA ALA A 91 4.74 10.27 -2.58
C ALA A 91 5.77 9.14 -2.88
N GLY A 92 5.32 8.06 -3.52
CA GLY A 92 6.17 6.93 -3.90
C GLY A 92 6.15 5.76 -2.91
N THR A 93 7.16 4.88 -3.02
CA THR A 93 7.17 3.58 -2.35
C THR A 93 7.68 3.65 -0.91
N HIS A 94 6.97 2.98 0.00
CA HIS A 94 7.27 2.89 1.42
C HIS A 94 7.28 1.44 1.90
N SER A 95 8.11 1.17 2.91
CA SER A 95 8.04 -0.08 3.67
C SER A 95 6.95 0.02 4.73
N SER A 96 6.09 -1.00 4.81
CA SER A 96 5.07 -1.08 5.85
C SER A 96 5.71 -1.39 7.21
N LEU A 97 5.35 -0.60 8.22
CA LEU A 97 5.76 -0.83 9.62
C LEU A 97 5.19 -2.13 10.19
N THR A 98 4.18 -2.74 9.56
CA THR A 98 3.64 -4.06 9.92
C THR A 98 4.58 -5.21 9.53
N GLY A 99 5.56 -4.95 8.64
CA GLY A 99 6.51 -5.95 8.14
C GLY A 99 6.02 -6.80 6.96
N ASN A 100 4.78 -6.59 6.48
CA ASN A 100 4.19 -7.42 5.43
C ASN A 100 4.72 -7.12 4.01
N GLY A 101 5.38 -5.98 3.80
CA GLY A 101 5.97 -5.63 2.51
C GLY A 101 6.03 -4.13 2.26
N THR A 102 5.80 -3.73 1.01
CA THR A 102 5.85 -2.34 0.56
C THR A 102 4.53 -1.90 -0.06
N PHE A 103 4.27 -0.59 -0.05
CA PHE A 103 3.12 0.04 -0.67
C PHE A 103 3.52 1.39 -1.28
N GLU A 104 2.66 1.98 -2.10
CA GLU A 104 3.00 3.20 -2.84
C GLU A 104 1.88 4.23 -2.75
N PHE A 105 2.23 5.42 -2.26
CA PHE A 105 1.37 6.58 -2.36
C PHE A 105 1.46 7.16 -3.78
N GLN A 106 0.32 7.50 -4.35
CA GLN A 106 0.24 8.16 -5.65
C GLN A 106 0.86 9.56 -5.59
N ASP A 107 1.09 10.16 -6.77
CA ASP A 107 1.45 11.57 -6.86
C ASP A 107 0.33 12.45 -6.29
N PHE A 108 0.69 13.48 -5.53
CA PHE A 108 -0.25 14.36 -4.84
C PHE A 108 -0.75 15.52 -5.72
N SER A 109 -0.49 15.53 -7.02
CA SER A 109 -0.98 16.54 -7.97
C SER A 109 -2.31 16.17 -8.65
N SER A 110 -2.92 15.05 -8.24
CA SER A 110 -4.19 14.54 -8.80
C SER A 110 -4.90 13.66 -7.77
N ASN A 111 -6.07 13.12 -8.14
CA ASN A 111 -6.77 12.17 -7.27
C ASN A 111 -5.84 11.02 -6.87
N ASN A 112 -5.60 10.89 -5.56
CA ASN A 112 -4.63 9.98 -4.96
C ASN A 112 -5.26 9.04 -3.93
N VAL A 113 -6.57 9.18 -3.68
CA VAL A 113 -7.29 8.46 -2.65
C VAL A 113 -8.65 7.97 -3.15
N VAL A 114 -9.07 6.81 -2.66
CA VAL A 114 -10.47 6.39 -2.63
C VAL A 114 -11.08 6.89 -1.33
N GLY A 115 -11.76 8.03 -1.41
CA GLY A 115 -12.48 8.65 -0.30
C GLY A 115 -13.94 8.20 -0.27
N LEU A 116 -14.42 7.78 0.89
CA LEU A 116 -15.72 7.14 1.08
C LEU A 116 -16.44 7.70 2.30
N ASP A 117 -17.50 8.48 2.06
CA ASP A 117 -18.46 8.77 3.13
C ASP A 117 -19.26 7.49 3.50
N GLY A 118 -19.99 7.52 4.61
CA GLY A 118 -20.77 6.37 5.09
C GLY A 118 -21.73 5.81 4.03
N GLY A 119 -21.63 4.52 3.77
CA GLY A 119 -22.43 3.81 2.76
C GLY A 119 -21.95 3.97 1.32
N GLN A 120 -20.91 4.77 1.06
CA GLN A 120 -20.34 4.91 -0.27
C GLN A 120 -19.35 3.79 -0.59
N SER A 121 -19.14 3.60 -1.89
CA SER A 121 -18.16 2.67 -2.43
C SER A 121 -17.30 3.30 -3.52
N GLY A 122 -16.10 2.75 -3.67
CA GLY A 122 -15.14 3.14 -4.71
C GLY A 122 -14.40 1.90 -5.22
N THR A 123 -14.07 1.90 -6.50
CA THR A 123 -13.45 0.76 -7.17
C THR A 123 -12.08 1.11 -7.69
N LEU A 124 -11.08 0.36 -7.26
CA LEU A 124 -9.75 0.33 -7.85
C LEU A 124 -9.70 -0.76 -8.91
N THR A 125 -9.33 -0.41 -10.13
CA THR A 125 -9.14 -1.35 -11.24
C THR A 125 -7.66 -1.56 -11.47
N LEU A 126 -7.23 -2.82 -11.53
CA LEU A 126 -5.84 -3.18 -11.74
C LEU A 126 -5.44 -2.91 -13.19
N ASP A 127 -4.32 -2.22 -13.37
CA ASP A 127 -3.78 -1.94 -14.72
C ASP A 127 -3.33 -3.22 -15.41
N SER A 128 -2.82 -4.17 -14.63
CA SER A 128 -2.44 -5.51 -15.08
C SER A 128 -3.05 -6.56 -14.16
N PRO A 129 -4.17 -7.19 -14.55
CA PRO A 129 -4.77 -8.28 -13.79
C PRO A 129 -3.77 -9.41 -13.53
N ALA A 130 -3.70 -9.90 -12.30
CA ALA A 130 -2.77 -10.94 -11.87
C ALA A 130 -3.33 -11.77 -10.72
N ALA A 131 -2.77 -12.96 -10.50
CA ALA A 131 -3.12 -13.81 -9.37
C ALA A 131 -2.28 -13.47 -8.14
N TYR A 132 -2.91 -13.41 -6.97
CA TYR A 132 -2.27 -13.01 -5.71
C TYR A 132 -2.53 -14.03 -4.61
N SER A 133 -1.51 -14.30 -3.78
CA SER A 133 -1.66 -15.09 -2.54
C SER A 133 -2.22 -14.27 -1.40
N SER A 134 -1.94 -12.97 -1.41
CA SER A 134 -2.43 -12.01 -0.44
C SER A 134 -2.51 -10.62 -1.06
N ILE A 135 -3.36 -9.79 -0.47
CA ILE A 135 -3.48 -8.36 -0.78
C ILE A 135 -3.44 -7.56 0.51
N ALA A 136 -2.99 -6.32 0.43
CA ALA A 136 -3.00 -5.36 1.52
C ALA A 136 -3.59 -4.03 1.03
N LEU A 137 -4.47 -3.43 1.84
CA LEU A 137 -4.99 -2.08 1.63
C LEU A 137 -4.44 -1.15 2.69
N TYR A 138 -4.08 0.07 2.30
CA TYR A 138 -3.48 1.07 3.16
C TYR A 138 -4.38 2.28 3.21
N GLY A 139 -4.84 2.65 4.40
CA GLY A 139 -5.85 3.67 4.57
C GLY A 139 -6.07 4.06 6.02
N ALA A 140 -7.02 4.95 6.25
CA ALA A 140 -7.42 5.36 7.59
C ALA A 140 -8.84 5.89 7.58
N SER A 141 -9.40 6.11 8.76
CA SER A 141 -10.71 6.71 8.95
C SER A 141 -10.66 7.98 9.80
N GLY A 142 -11.69 8.82 9.66
CA GLY A 142 -11.90 10.01 10.47
C GLY A 142 -13.02 9.80 11.49
N PHE A 143 -12.95 10.51 12.62
CA PHE A 143 -13.93 10.44 13.73
C PHE A 143 -14.17 9.03 14.27
N GLY A 144 -13.09 8.34 14.61
CA GLY A 144 -13.08 7.04 15.24
C GLY A 144 -13.13 5.88 14.25
N ALA A 145 -13.27 4.68 14.80
CA ALA A 145 -13.30 3.44 14.05
C ALA A 145 -14.46 3.34 13.03
N LYS A 146 -14.22 2.60 11.94
CA LYS A 146 -15.14 2.30 10.85
C LYS A 146 -15.09 0.83 10.46
N THR A 147 -16.12 0.36 9.76
CA THR A 147 -16.12 -0.97 9.11
C THR A 147 -16.13 -0.80 7.60
N ALA A 148 -15.59 -1.79 6.88
CA ALA A 148 -15.66 -1.82 5.43
C ALA A 148 -15.84 -3.23 4.89
N ASP A 149 -16.47 -3.29 3.71
CA ASP A 149 -16.52 -4.47 2.87
C ASP A 149 -15.56 -4.26 1.68
N VAL A 150 -14.77 -5.28 1.37
CA VAL A 150 -13.78 -5.29 0.29
C VAL A 150 -14.16 -6.41 -0.67
N LEU A 151 -14.76 -6.05 -1.80
CA LEU A 151 -15.19 -6.98 -2.84
C LEU A 151 -14.11 -7.12 -3.91
N LEU A 152 -13.53 -8.30 -3.98
CA LEU A 152 -12.61 -8.70 -5.04
C LEU A 152 -13.40 -9.21 -6.23
N THR A 153 -13.07 -8.73 -7.43
CA THR A 153 -13.61 -9.25 -8.70
C THR A 153 -12.50 -9.84 -9.53
N PHE A 154 -12.71 -11.05 -10.04
CA PHE A 154 -11.73 -11.80 -10.81
C PHE A 154 -12.09 -11.86 -12.30
N ALA A 155 -11.10 -12.20 -13.14
CA ALA A 155 -11.26 -12.25 -14.60
C ALA A 155 -12.30 -13.28 -15.08
N ASP A 156 -12.60 -14.30 -14.26
CA ASP A 156 -13.67 -15.28 -14.51
C ASP A 156 -15.07 -14.79 -14.07
N SER A 157 -15.18 -13.51 -13.69
CA SER A 157 -16.37 -12.86 -13.12
C SER A 157 -16.82 -13.39 -11.75
N SER A 158 -16.07 -14.31 -11.14
CA SER A 158 -16.31 -14.67 -9.74
C SER A 158 -15.88 -13.52 -8.82
N THR A 159 -16.39 -13.55 -7.59
CA THR A 159 -16.11 -12.52 -6.58
C THR A 159 -15.85 -13.12 -5.21
N THR A 160 -15.02 -12.44 -4.42
CA THR A 160 -14.78 -12.76 -3.00
C THR A 160 -15.01 -11.52 -2.15
N LEU A 161 -15.82 -11.63 -1.10
CA LEU A 161 -16.07 -10.56 -0.15
C LEU A 161 -15.18 -10.76 1.08
N LEU A 162 -14.37 -9.75 1.40
CA LEU A 162 -13.56 -9.66 2.60
C LEU A 162 -14.12 -8.55 3.48
N GLN A 163 -13.95 -8.66 4.80
CA GLN A 163 -14.51 -7.69 5.75
C GLN A 163 -13.40 -7.08 6.62
N VAL A 164 -13.48 -5.77 6.78
CA VAL A 164 -12.67 -4.99 7.73
C VAL A 164 -13.51 -4.76 8.97
N ALA A 165 -13.03 -5.30 10.10
CA ALA A 165 -13.67 -5.13 11.39
C ALA A 165 -13.52 -3.69 11.90
N SER A 166 -14.40 -3.29 12.82
CA SER A 166 -14.36 -1.95 13.39
C SER A 166 -13.04 -1.72 14.12
N GLY A 167 -12.32 -0.67 13.72
CA GLY A 167 -11.07 -0.26 14.38
C GLY A 167 -9.89 -1.17 14.07
N THR A 168 -9.89 -1.80 12.90
CA THR A 168 -8.72 -2.53 12.37
C THR A 168 -8.38 -2.09 10.95
N GLY A 169 -7.09 -2.12 10.62
CA GLY A 169 -6.52 -1.73 9.33
C GLY A 169 -7.11 -0.41 8.81
N ILE A 170 -7.60 -0.39 7.58
CA ILE A 170 -8.18 0.83 6.97
C ILE A 170 -9.42 1.36 7.71
N GLY A 171 -10.03 0.56 8.59
CA GLY A 171 -11.12 0.95 9.49
C GLY A 171 -10.65 1.57 10.81
N THR A 172 -9.34 1.64 11.06
CA THR A 172 -8.75 2.31 12.21
C THR A 172 -8.72 3.82 11.98
N ASP A 173 -8.95 4.59 13.05
CA ASP A 173 -8.85 6.05 12.99
C ASP A 173 -7.42 6.46 12.60
N TRP A 174 -7.26 7.55 11.87
CA TRP A 174 -5.95 8.07 11.51
C TRP A 174 -5.06 8.43 12.70
N PHE A 175 -5.64 8.61 13.89
CA PHE A 175 -4.91 8.57 15.16
C PHE A 175 -4.82 7.13 15.67
N ASN A 176 -3.72 6.45 15.35
CA ASN A 176 -3.50 5.05 15.65
C ASN A 176 -2.26 4.80 16.51
N THR A 177 -2.43 3.99 17.56
CA THR A 177 -1.34 3.44 18.40
C THR A 177 -1.25 1.91 18.34
N ASN A 178 -2.02 1.28 17.47
CA ASN A 178 -2.15 -0.17 17.35
C ASN A 178 -1.13 -0.74 16.35
N ALA A 179 -1.02 -2.07 16.32
CA ALA A 179 -0.03 -2.81 15.54
C ALA A 179 -0.31 -2.86 14.02
N ASP A 180 -1.48 -2.42 13.59
CA ASP A 180 -1.87 -2.29 12.17
C ASP A 180 -1.40 -0.98 11.54
N LYS A 181 -0.75 -0.08 12.29
CA LYS A 181 -0.13 1.13 11.75
C LYS A 181 0.98 0.74 10.77
N ALA A 182 0.82 1.15 9.52
CA ALA A 182 1.71 0.84 8.40
C ALA A 182 2.69 1.97 8.09
N PHE A 183 2.32 3.21 8.43
CA PHE A 183 3.11 4.40 8.15
C PHE A 183 2.82 5.50 9.18
N GLU A 184 3.86 6.22 9.59
CA GLU A 184 3.75 7.40 10.46
C GLU A 184 3.77 8.66 9.59
N ALA A 185 2.60 9.22 9.33
CA ALA A 185 2.46 10.44 8.55
C ALA A 185 2.82 11.68 9.37
N LYS A 186 2.57 11.62 10.68
CA LYS A 186 2.89 12.62 11.70
C LYS A 186 2.19 13.96 11.56
N GLY A 187 1.99 14.53 10.37
CA GLY A 187 1.36 15.83 10.18
C GLY A 187 -0.09 15.75 9.72
N ARG A 188 -0.87 16.72 10.19
CA ARG A 188 -2.14 17.12 9.57
C ARG A 188 -2.27 18.64 9.57
N ALA A 189 -2.98 19.16 8.58
CA ALA A 189 -3.26 20.59 8.47
C ALA A 189 -4.76 20.85 8.27
N SER A 190 -5.22 22.00 8.74
CA SER A 190 -6.52 22.56 8.37
C SER A 190 -6.33 23.54 7.24
N ASN A 191 -7.16 23.43 6.21
CA ASN A 191 -7.26 24.36 5.09
C ASN A 191 -8.18 25.58 5.38
N LYS A 192 -8.51 25.85 6.65
CA LYS A 192 -9.22 27.07 7.05
C LYS A 192 -8.76 27.62 8.40
N SER A 193 -8.59 28.94 8.44
CA SER A 193 -8.95 29.78 9.59
C SER A 193 -10.23 30.53 9.27
N GLU A 194 -11.03 30.88 10.28
CA GLU A 194 -12.26 31.67 10.13
C GLU A 194 -12.06 33.05 9.47
N GLU A 195 -10.81 33.44 9.18
CA GLU A 195 -10.41 34.75 8.64
C GLU A 195 -9.79 34.69 7.22
N GLY A 196 -9.85 33.53 6.54
CA GLY A 196 -9.69 33.45 5.09
C GLY A 196 -8.27 33.42 4.52
N TYR A 197 -7.21 33.25 5.33
CA TYR A 197 -5.82 33.28 4.81
C TYR A 197 -4.84 32.39 5.56
N THR A 198 -5.18 31.15 5.93
CA THR A 198 -4.27 30.40 6.79
C THR A 198 -4.29 28.88 6.62
N ILE A 199 -3.12 28.34 6.27
CA ILE A 199 -2.71 27.00 6.69
C ILE A 199 -2.57 27.06 8.21
N LEU A 200 -3.56 26.54 8.94
CA LEU A 200 -3.37 26.25 10.34
C LEU A 200 -2.79 24.86 10.42
N PHE A 201 -1.46 24.80 10.49
CA PHE A 201 -0.79 23.58 10.90
C PHE A 201 -1.28 23.26 12.32
N TYR A 202 -2.05 22.19 12.45
CA TYR A 202 -2.78 21.96 13.69
C TYR A 202 -1.96 21.07 14.61
N GLN A 203 -1.41 19.94 14.09
CA GLN A 203 -0.83 18.90 14.93
C GLN A 203 0.23 18.07 14.20
N GLN A 204 1.39 17.87 14.85
CA GLN A 204 2.48 16.97 14.45
C GLN A 204 2.69 15.93 15.57
N ASN A 205 2.50 14.64 15.27
CA ASN A 205 2.32 13.58 16.28
C ASN A 205 2.49 12.17 15.65
N ASP A 206 3.33 11.31 16.24
CA ASP A 206 3.65 9.94 15.78
C ASP A 206 2.46 8.95 15.71
N ILE A 207 1.31 9.29 16.30
CA ILE A 207 0.09 8.48 16.22
C ILE A 207 -0.72 8.81 14.97
N ILE A 208 -0.45 9.92 14.27
CA ILE A 208 -1.08 10.22 12.98
C ILE A 208 -0.46 9.30 11.92
N GLY A 209 -1.26 8.42 11.34
CA GLY A 209 -0.72 7.38 10.46
C GLY A 209 -1.72 6.70 9.54
N ILE A 210 -1.15 5.97 8.59
CA ILE A 210 -1.87 5.09 7.66
C ILE A 210 -1.81 3.67 8.20
N ASN A 211 -2.91 2.95 8.07
CA ASN A 211 -3.15 1.65 8.65
C ASN A 211 -3.32 0.58 7.57
N GLU A 212 -2.93 -0.66 7.85
CA GLU A 212 -2.94 -1.76 6.89
C GLU A 212 -4.03 -2.79 7.20
N SER A 213 -4.86 -3.10 6.20
CA SER A 213 -5.68 -4.31 6.18
C SER A 213 -5.02 -5.36 5.28
N TYR A 214 -4.47 -6.41 5.89
CA TYR A 214 -3.85 -7.54 5.19
C TYR A 214 -4.80 -8.73 5.07
N PHE A 215 -4.91 -9.32 3.87
CA PHE A 215 -5.79 -10.45 3.60
C PHE A 215 -5.05 -11.56 2.85
N THR A 216 -5.06 -12.77 3.42
CA THR A 216 -4.63 -13.99 2.73
C THR A 216 -5.79 -14.54 1.90
N LEU A 217 -5.56 -14.81 0.61
CA LEU A 217 -6.58 -15.31 -0.30
C LEU A 217 -6.69 -16.83 -0.25
N SER A 218 -7.89 -17.35 -0.53
CA SER A 218 -8.14 -18.79 -0.61
C SER A 218 -7.39 -19.42 -1.79
N ALA A 219 -7.05 -20.72 -1.72
CA ALA A 219 -6.40 -21.40 -2.83
C ALA A 219 -7.21 -21.35 -4.15
N ALA A 220 -8.54 -21.25 -4.06
CA ALA A 220 -9.40 -21.09 -5.23
C ALA A 220 -9.25 -19.70 -5.88
N ASP A 221 -9.08 -18.65 -5.08
CA ASP A 221 -8.90 -17.29 -5.58
C ASP A 221 -7.46 -17.01 -6.04
N GLN A 222 -6.48 -17.68 -5.42
CA GLN A 222 -5.08 -17.68 -5.86
C GLN A 222 -4.90 -18.23 -7.28
N ALA A 223 -5.86 -18.99 -7.81
CA ALA A 223 -5.84 -19.52 -9.17
C ALA A 223 -6.42 -18.54 -10.21
N LYS A 224 -6.90 -17.37 -9.78
CA LYS A 224 -7.63 -16.42 -10.62
C LYS A 224 -6.91 -15.08 -10.68
N ALA A 225 -6.97 -14.43 -11.85
CA ALA A 225 -6.49 -13.07 -11.98
C ALA A 225 -7.48 -12.09 -11.35
N LEU A 226 -7.05 -11.32 -10.36
CA LEU A 226 -7.80 -10.20 -9.79
C LEU A 226 -7.85 -9.07 -10.81
N THR A 227 -9.03 -8.51 -11.04
CA THR A 227 -9.22 -7.39 -11.99
C THR A 227 -9.57 -6.09 -11.30
N SER A 228 -10.30 -6.14 -10.19
CA SER A 228 -10.67 -4.95 -9.43
C SER A 228 -10.96 -5.24 -7.97
N VAL A 229 -10.84 -4.20 -7.16
CA VAL A 229 -11.19 -4.18 -5.73
C VAL A 229 -12.16 -3.04 -5.48
N THR A 230 -13.37 -3.37 -5.03
CA THR A 230 -14.36 -2.39 -4.60
C THR A 230 -14.39 -2.32 -3.09
N ILE A 231 -14.12 -1.15 -2.53
CA ILE A 231 -14.20 -0.88 -1.10
C ILE A 231 -15.52 -0.17 -0.83
N THR A 232 -16.26 -0.61 0.19
CA THR A 232 -17.48 0.03 0.67
C THR A 232 -17.32 0.38 2.15
N ASN A 233 -17.51 1.64 2.51
CA ASN A 233 -17.57 2.05 3.92
C ASN A 233 -18.93 1.65 4.49
N THR A 234 -18.98 0.56 5.26
CA THR A 234 -20.23 -0.04 5.76
C THR A 234 -20.65 0.47 7.13
N GLY A 235 -19.82 1.28 7.80
CA GLY A 235 -20.12 1.76 9.14
C GLY A 235 -19.35 3.02 9.52
N GLY A 236 -20.10 4.05 9.92
CA GLY A 236 -19.61 5.37 10.30
C GLY A 236 -19.39 6.31 9.12
N ASP A 237 -18.77 7.45 9.37
CA ASP A 237 -18.83 8.60 8.45
C ASP A 237 -17.79 8.60 7.35
N ARG A 238 -16.48 8.41 7.60
CA ARG A 238 -15.42 8.72 6.63
C ARG A 238 -14.28 7.73 6.64
N MET A 239 -13.88 7.26 5.46
CA MET A 239 -12.74 6.36 5.24
C MET A 239 -11.99 6.76 3.98
N ALA A 240 -10.66 6.70 4.02
CA ALA A 240 -9.77 6.96 2.89
C ALA A 240 -8.83 5.79 2.67
N VAL A 241 -8.70 5.33 1.43
CA VAL A 241 -7.73 4.31 1.02
C VAL A 241 -6.72 4.96 0.05
N PHE A 242 -5.43 4.85 0.39
CA PHE A 242 -4.31 5.51 -0.27
C PHE A 242 -3.49 4.58 -1.16
N ALA A 243 -3.46 3.28 -0.85
CA ALA A 243 -2.67 2.33 -1.61
C ALA A 243 -3.24 0.91 -1.53
N ILE A 244 -2.84 0.10 -2.50
CA ILE A 244 -3.06 -1.33 -2.56
C ILE A 244 -1.76 -2.03 -2.95
N SER A 245 -1.47 -3.14 -2.26
CA SER A 245 -0.35 -4.02 -2.55
C SER A 245 -0.83 -5.46 -2.63
N GLY A 246 -0.04 -6.34 -3.23
CA GLY A 246 -0.29 -7.77 -3.19
C GLY A 246 0.96 -8.58 -3.44
N GLN A 247 0.89 -9.85 -3.05
CA GLN A 247 1.95 -10.82 -3.24
C GLN A 247 1.57 -11.72 -4.42
N PRO A 248 2.22 -11.59 -5.58
CA PRO A 248 1.88 -12.39 -6.75
C PRO A 248 2.07 -13.89 -6.50
N VAL A 249 1.16 -14.71 -7.03
CA VAL A 249 1.38 -16.16 -7.11
C VAL A 249 2.37 -16.43 -8.24
N PRO A 250 3.52 -17.09 -7.98
CA PRO A 250 4.47 -17.42 -9.04
C PRO A 250 3.77 -18.25 -10.13
N GLU A 251 3.88 -17.81 -11.39
CA GLU A 251 3.30 -18.58 -12.49
C GLU A 251 3.91 -20.00 -12.54
N PRO A 252 3.10 -21.04 -12.84
CA PRO A 252 3.59 -22.42 -12.91
C PRO A 252 4.78 -22.60 -13.88
N ALA A 253 4.86 -21.79 -14.94
CA ALA A 253 5.93 -21.84 -15.94
C ALA A 253 7.31 -21.52 -15.36
N THR A 254 7.38 -20.64 -14.34
CA THR A 254 8.62 -20.26 -13.66
C THR A 254 9.24 -21.44 -12.91
N LEU A 255 8.40 -22.34 -12.37
CA LEU A 255 8.85 -23.55 -11.68
C LEU A 255 9.36 -24.62 -12.65
N VAL A 256 8.77 -24.72 -13.85
CA VAL A 256 9.16 -25.72 -14.86
C VAL A 256 10.51 -25.39 -15.51
N LEU A 257 10.82 -24.11 -15.75
CA LEU A 257 12.08 -23.71 -16.39
C LEU A 257 13.32 -24.01 -15.52
N VAL A 258 13.21 -23.85 -14.20
CA VAL A 258 14.25 -24.24 -13.23
C VAL A 258 14.44 -25.76 -13.20
N GLY A 259 13.35 -26.52 -13.33
CA GLY A 259 13.38 -27.98 -13.39
C GLY A 259 14.01 -28.56 -14.66
N ILE A 260 13.80 -27.93 -15.83
CA ILE A 260 14.36 -28.42 -17.10
C ILE A 260 15.83 -28.02 -17.27
N GLY A 261 16.22 -26.82 -16.83
CA GLY A 261 17.62 -26.37 -16.86
C GLY A 261 18.56 -27.28 -16.05
N SER A 262 18.09 -27.79 -14.91
CA SER A 262 18.86 -28.71 -14.05
C SER A 262 19.00 -30.11 -14.67
N LEU A 263 18.01 -30.60 -15.42
CA LEU A 263 18.09 -31.91 -16.10
C LEU A 263 19.01 -31.89 -17.34
N THR A 264 19.06 -30.80 -18.09
CA THR A 264 19.94 -30.70 -19.28
C THR A 264 21.43 -30.65 -18.91
N ALA A 265 21.78 -30.02 -17.78
CA ALA A 265 23.15 -30.02 -17.25
C ALA A 265 23.63 -31.41 -16.79
N VAL A 266 22.72 -32.25 -16.29
CA VAL A 266 23.03 -33.64 -15.91
C VAL A 266 23.11 -34.55 -17.14
N GLY A 267 22.29 -34.32 -18.17
CA GLY A 267 22.27 -35.11 -19.41
C GLY A 267 23.51 -34.93 -20.29
N LEU A 268 24.06 -33.70 -20.37
CA LEU A 268 25.25 -33.40 -21.19
C LEU A 268 26.55 -33.98 -20.61
N ARG A 269 26.62 -34.26 -19.31
CA ARG A 269 27.80 -34.91 -18.68
C ARG A 269 27.91 -36.40 -18.97
N ARG A 270 26.86 -37.07 -19.48
CA ARG A 270 26.89 -38.52 -19.76
C ARG A 270 27.33 -38.91 -21.18
N ARG A 271 27.65 -37.94 -22.06
CA ARG A 271 28.06 -38.22 -23.45
C ARG A 271 29.54 -37.96 -23.78
N LEU A 272 30.39 -37.73 -22.77
CA LEU A 272 31.82 -37.48 -22.95
C LEU A 272 32.71 -38.52 -22.26
N VAL A 273 32.33 -39.80 -22.32
CA VAL A 273 33.20 -40.95 -22.02
C VAL A 273 33.02 -42.00 -23.09
#